data_AF-K6VTZ5-F1
#
_entry.id   AF-K6VTZ5-F1
#
_cell.length_a   1.000
_cell.length_b   1.000
_cell.length_c   1.000
_cell.angle_alpha   90.00
_cell.angle_beta   90.00
_cell.angle_gamma   90.00
#
_symmetry.space_group_name_H-M   'P 1'
#
loop_
_entity.id
_entity.type
_entity.pdbx_description
1 polymer ?
#
loop_
_entity_poly.entity_id
_entity_poly.type
_entity_poly.pdbx_seq_one_letter_code
_entity_poly.pdbx_strand_id
1 'polypeptide(L)'
;MTTLTERLTAAITTPATDDAFDPAAELDDVLGGIGMSAADTGGTISFRGADPVVNSALRLGGASAIALAAKSAALAKLWQMRGGSGQDIDVDLRSAPHRLCPFYDRKWELLNGYPAGTPSNPSNALGFRFYQTADDRWMMPLNPYPKIKVGAQKLLGVPDDEDAVAAAVATWKGVELEAAGADAGVVMPMLRTVSEVLTEPHYRDVFADMPLIEITKLSDGDPVPLPTDGDQPLDGIRALGMGHVIAGAGVGRALALHGADVLNIWRPNELEHDATYVSGNVGVRSATISPYRAEGAERIRQLLAGADVFYANRRPGYLAKIGLSPQEAAQTRPGIVYATASLNGETGPWSQWVGFDQTAGSLAGMMLLEGGGEVPALPPIMVVNDYIVSWLMTAGIVEALARRAVDGGSYRVHVSLTRAALWIIGMGVFDKGYAAEVAGQTHGDHHYLDPETFTADTPLGTYQGVTDQIRMSVTPGRYRTILVPKGSSRPEWQTDVS
;
A
#
# COMPACT_ATOMS: atom_id res chain seq x y z
N MET A 1 -26.43 1.93 -2.69
CA MET A 1 -25.17 1.17 -2.65
C MET A 1 -25.30 0.11 -1.58
N THR A 2 -24.86 -1.11 -1.88
CA THR A 2 -24.77 -2.22 -0.92
C THR A 2 -23.71 -1.87 0.13
N THR A 3 -24.00 -2.10 1.41
CA THR A 3 -23.06 -1.81 2.50
C THR A 3 -21.85 -2.76 2.47
N LEU A 4 -20.74 -2.38 3.09
CA LEU A 4 -19.56 -3.27 3.20
C LEU A 4 -19.92 -4.59 3.90
N THR A 5 -20.72 -4.54 4.96
CA THR A 5 -21.16 -5.73 5.71
C THR A 5 -21.96 -6.69 4.82
N GLU A 6 -22.89 -6.18 4.01
CA GLU A 6 -23.65 -7.00 3.07
C GLU A 6 -22.75 -7.63 2.01
N ARG A 7 -21.80 -6.86 1.46
CA ARG A 7 -20.80 -7.35 0.48
C ARG A 7 -19.93 -8.47 1.06
N LEU A 8 -19.39 -8.28 2.27
CA LEU A 8 -18.57 -9.28 2.96
C LEU A 8 -19.36 -10.55 3.30
N THR A 9 -20.60 -10.39 3.78
CA THR A 9 -21.47 -11.52 4.11
C THR A 9 -21.81 -12.33 2.85
N ALA A 10 -22.14 -11.64 1.75
CA ALA A 10 -22.41 -12.29 0.47
C ALA A 10 -21.20 -13.06 -0.05
N ALA A 11 -20.01 -12.46 0.00
CA ALA A 11 -18.77 -13.07 -0.47
C ALA A 11 -18.51 -14.43 0.18
N ILE A 12 -18.64 -14.54 1.52
CA ILE A 12 -18.34 -15.79 2.23
C ILE A 12 -19.50 -16.78 2.26
N THR A 13 -20.73 -16.33 2.02
CA THR A 13 -21.91 -17.23 1.98
C THR A 13 -22.03 -17.93 0.63
N THR A 14 -21.66 -17.24 -0.45
CA THR A 14 -21.75 -17.76 -1.81
C THR A 14 -20.43 -17.47 -2.56
N PRO A 15 -19.35 -18.22 -2.26
CA PRO A 15 -18.11 -18.12 -3.03
C PRO A 15 -18.37 -18.36 -4.52
N ALA A 16 -17.73 -17.57 -5.38
CA ALA A 16 -17.92 -17.62 -6.82
C ALA A 16 -17.32 -18.91 -7.41
N THR A 17 -18.09 -19.56 -8.28
CA THR A 17 -17.67 -20.72 -9.08
C THR A 17 -17.63 -20.39 -10.58
N ASP A 18 -17.55 -19.10 -10.89
CA ASP A 18 -17.41 -18.52 -12.22
C ASP A 18 -16.53 -17.26 -12.12
N ASP A 19 -16.21 -16.66 -13.27
CA ASP A 19 -15.37 -15.48 -13.41
C ASP A 19 -16.18 -14.19 -13.57
N ALA A 20 -17.51 -14.24 -13.38
CA ALA A 20 -18.37 -13.09 -13.59
C ALA A 20 -18.02 -11.97 -12.61
N PHE A 21 -17.55 -10.85 -13.15
CA PHE A 21 -17.15 -9.68 -12.40
C PHE A 21 -17.10 -8.46 -13.32
N ASP A 22 -17.62 -7.33 -12.84
CA ASP A 22 -17.57 -6.06 -13.56
C ASP A 22 -16.53 -5.13 -12.91
N PRO A 23 -15.28 -5.13 -13.38
CA PRO A 23 -14.25 -4.25 -12.83
C PRO A 23 -14.52 -2.77 -13.11
N ALA A 24 -15.30 -2.43 -14.13
CA ALA A 24 -15.63 -1.04 -14.43
C ALA A 24 -16.63 -0.48 -13.40
N ALA A 25 -17.66 -1.27 -13.03
CA ALA A 25 -18.59 -0.89 -11.98
C ALA A 25 -17.91 -0.71 -10.62
N GLU A 26 -16.99 -1.61 -10.25
CA GLU A 26 -16.23 -1.46 -9.01
C GLU A 26 -15.27 -0.26 -9.04
N LEU A 27 -14.66 0.03 -10.20
CA LEU A 27 -13.86 1.24 -10.38
C LEU A 27 -14.71 2.51 -10.16
N ASP A 28 -15.92 2.55 -10.71
CA ASP A 28 -16.85 3.67 -10.52
C ASP A 28 -17.23 3.85 -9.04
N ASP A 29 -17.42 2.77 -8.29
CA ASP A 29 -17.64 2.83 -6.84
C ASP A 29 -16.43 3.43 -6.09
N VAL A 30 -15.20 3.02 -6.46
CA VAL A 30 -13.96 3.55 -5.87
C VAL A 30 -13.78 5.04 -6.19
N LEU A 31 -13.95 5.44 -7.45
CA LEU A 31 -13.85 6.84 -7.88
C LEU A 31 -14.95 7.70 -7.26
N GLY A 32 -16.18 7.20 -7.23
CA GLY A 32 -17.32 7.88 -6.62
C GLY A 32 -17.10 8.17 -5.14
N GLY A 33 -16.42 7.28 -4.42
CA GLY A 33 -16.04 7.46 -3.01
C GLY A 33 -15.15 8.68 -2.75
N ILE A 34 -14.44 9.18 -3.77
CA ILE A 34 -13.63 10.41 -3.70
C ILE A 34 -14.17 11.54 -4.58
N GLY A 35 -15.43 11.46 -5.02
CA GLY A 35 -16.07 12.50 -5.83
C GLY A 35 -15.53 12.58 -7.26
N MET A 36 -15.09 11.45 -7.80
CA MET A 36 -14.60 11.28 -9.17
C MET A 36 -15.48 10.33 -9.97
N SER A 37 -15.27 10.28 -11.28
CA SER A 37 -15.87 9.30 -12.19
C SER A 37 -14.89 8.89 -13.30
N ALA A 38 -15.15 7.75 -13.97
CA ALA A 38 -14.34 7.34 -15.12
C ALA A 38 -14.32 8.38 -16.27
N ALA A 39 -15.36 9.21 -16.38
CA ALA A 39 -15.45 10.29 -17.36
C ALA A 39 -14.42 11.41 -17.13
N ASP A 40 -13.89 11.55 -15.91
CA ASP A 40 -12.86 12.54 -15.58
C ASP A 40 -11.52 12.28 -16.28
N THR A 41 -11.36 11.13 -16.94
CA THR A 41 -10.19 10.83 -17.78
C THR A 41 -10.20 11.53 -19.13
N GLY A 42 -11.39 11.98 -19.58
CA GLY A 42 -11.59 12.51 -20.94
C GLY A 42 -11.39 11.47 -22.05
N GLY A 43 -11.29 10.18 -21.69
CA GLY A 43 -11.11 9.05 -22.60
C GLY A 43 -11.87 7.81 -22.11
N THR A 44 -11.39 6.63 -22.46
CA THR A 44 -11.98 5.35 -22.06
C THR A 44 -11.10 4.58 -21.08
N ILE A 45 -11.71 3.76 -20.22
CA ILE A 45 -10.99 2.83 -19.35
C ILE A 45 -11.36 1.40 -19.76
N SER A 46 -10.37 0.61 -20.15
CA SER A 46 -10.56 -0.79 -20.57
C SER A 46 -9.87 -1.77 -19.62
N PHE A 47 -10.57 -2.86 -19.33
CA PHE A 47 -10.07 -4.01 -18.58
C PHE A 47 -10.00 -5.22 -19.51
N ARG A 48 -8.91 -5.98 -19.43
CA ARG A 48 -8.69 -7.19 -20.23
C ARG A 48 -8.40 -8.39 -19.35
N GLY A 49 -8.76 -9.58 -19.84
CA GLY A 49 -8.65 -10.82 -19.07
C GLY A 49 -9.73 -10.96 -18.01
N ALA A 50 -9.65 -12.05 -17.24
CA ALA A 50 -10.61 -12.43 -16.23
C ALA A 50 -9.88 -12.99 -14.99
N ASP A 51 -10.47 -12.80 -13.82
CA ASP A 51 -9.99 -13.38 -12.58
C ASP A 51 -10.72 -14.70 -12.29
N PRO A 52 -10.07 -15.73 -11.73
CA PRO A 52 -8.72 -15.70 -11.16
C PRO A 52 -7.61 -16.00 -12.17
N VAL A 53 -6.50 -15.27 -12.09
CA VAL A 53 -5.27 -15.57 -12.86
C VAL A 53 -4.21 -16.31 -12.05
N VAL A 54 -4.31 -16.24 -10.71
CA VAL A 54 -3.46 -16.97 -9.75
C VAL A 54 -4.35 -17.77 -8.81
N ASN A 55 -3.86 -18.91 -8.31
CA ASN A 55 -4.64 -19.80 -7.44
C ASN A 55 -4.84 -19.16 -6.05
N SER A 56 -5.85 -18.31 -5.96
CA SER A 56 -6.20 -17.50 -4.80
C SER A 56 -7.71 -17.50 -4.61
N ALA A 57 -8.16 -17.50 -3.35
CA ALA A 57 -9.57 -17.20 -3.05
C ALA A 57 -9.93 -15.73 -3.35
N LEU A 58 -8.94 -14.86 -3.47
CA LEU A 58 -9.12 -13.41 -3.61
C LEU A 58 -9.07 -13.02 -5.10
N ARG A 59 -9.83 -11.98 -5.46
CA ARG A 59 -9.79 -11.35 -6.80
C ARG A 59 -8.55 -10.48 -6.98
N LEU A 60 -7.37 -11.11 -7.07
CA LEU A 60 -6.08 -10.39 -7.10
C LEU A 60 -5.86 -9.59 -8.40
N GLY A 61 -6.28 -10.10 -9.56
CA GLY A 61 -6.25 -9.38 -10.83
C GLY A 61 -7.16 -8.16 -10.82
N GLY A 62 -8.41 -8.33 -10.39
CA GLY A 62 -9.39 -7.25 -10.24
C GLY A 62 -8.92 -6.20 -9.24
N ALA A 63 -8.50 -6.61 -8.04
CA ALA A 63 -8.05 -5.69 -7.00
C ALA A 63 -6.87 -4.81 -7.44
N SER A 64 -5.86 -5.43 -8.06
CA SER A 64 -4.70 -4.69 -8.58
C SER A 64 -5.08 -3.79 -9.76
N ALA A 65 -5.86 -4.30 -10.71
CA ALA A 65 -6.27 -3.55 -11.90
C ALA A 65 -7.13 -2.32 -11.55
N ILE A 66 -8.11 -2.48 -10.66
CA ILE A 66 -9.01 -1.39 -10.24
C ILE A 66 -8.24 -0.31 -9.47
N ALA A 67 -7.39 -0.69 -8.52
CA ALA A 67 -6.61 0.28 -7.77
C ALA A 67 -5.60 1.05 -8.65
N LEU A 68 -4.96 0.37 -9.62
CA LEU A 68 -4.12 1.01 -10.63
C LEU A 68 -4.93 1.97 -11.52
N ALA A 69 -6.11 1.54 -11.98
CA ALA A 69 -6.99 2.36 -12.82
C ALA A 69 -7.49 3.60 -12.06
N ALA A 70 -7.85 3.49 -10.79
CA ALA A 70 -8.27 4.62 -9.96
C ALA A 70 -7.16 5.67 -9.82
N LYS A 71 -5.93 5.23 -9.55
CA LYS A 71 -4.73 6.11 -9.55
C LYS A 71 -4.56 6.80 -10.89
N SER A 72 -4.58 6.04 -11.99
CA SER A 72 -4.37 6.59 -13.34
C SER A 72 -5.50 7.54 -13.76
N ALA A 73 -6.74 7.29 -13.35
CA ALA A 73 -7.87 8.17 -13.62
C ALA A 73 -7.72 9.52 -12.89
N ALA A 74 -7.28 9.50 -11.64
CA ALA A 74 -6.96 10.72 -10.89
C ALA A 74 -5.87 11.54 -11.58
N LEU A 75 -4.81 10.89 -12.06
CA LEU A 75 -3.73 11.54 -12.80
C LEU A 75 -4.21 12.11 -14.15
N ALA A 76 -5.06 11.40 -14.88
CA ALA A 76 -5.66 11.89 -16.12
C ALA A 76 -6.54 13.12 -15.90
N LYS A 77 -7.35 13.13 -14.83
CA LYS A 77 -8.13 14.30 -14.40
C LYS A 77 -7.22 15.50 -14.13
N LEU A 78 -6.17 15.31 -13.32
CA LEU A 78 -5.23 16.37 -12.98
C LEU A 78 -4.51 16.92 -14.22
N TRP A 79 -4.16 16.04 -15.18
CA TRP A 79 -3.56 16.44 -16.45
C TRP A 79 -4.49 17.34 -17.27
N GLN A 80 -5.77 17.01 -17.36
CA GLN A 80 -6.75 17.86 -18.05
C GLN A 80 -6.93 19.22 -17.36
N MET A 81 -6.91 19.27 -16.03
CA MET A 81 -6.95 20.53 -15.29
C MET A 81 -5.75 21.45 -15.59
N ARG A 82 -4.63 20.88 -16.05
CA ARG A 82 -3.43 21.60 -16.49
C ARG A 82 -3.45 21.98 -17.97
N GLY A 83 -4.55 21.72 -18.68
CA GLY A 83 -4.70 21.98 -20.12
C GLY A 83 -4.27 20.82 -21.02
N GLY A 84 -3.96 19.66 -20.44
CA GLY A 84 -3.71 18.43 -21.18
C GLY A 84 -4.97 17.88 -21.87
N SER A 85 -4.77 17.05 -22.90
CA SER A 85 -5.88 16.31 -23.52
C SER A 85 -6.37 15.16 -22.62
N GLY A 86 -7.62 14.75 -22.82
CA GLY A 86 -8.12 13.47 -22.30
C GLY A 86 -7.29 12.29 -22.81
N GLN A 87 -7.34 11.17 -22.09
CA GLN A 87 -6.56 9.99 -22.43
C GLN A 87 -7.23 8.68 -22.03
N ASP A 88 -6.91 7.64 -22.80
CA ASP A 88 -7.37 6.28 -22.54
C ASP A 88 -6.46 5.60 -21.51
N ILE A 89 -7.08 4.76 -20.69
CA ILE A 89 -6.42 3.95 -19.67
C ILE A 89 -6.75 2.49 -19.96
N ASP A 90 -5.72 1.65 -19.98
CA ASP A 90 -5.87 0.24 -20.24
C ASP A 90 -5.08 -0.61 -19.24
N VAL A 91 -5.73 -1.63 -18.71
CA VAL A 91 -5.16 -2.55 -17.73
C VAL A 91 -5.53 -4.00 -18.05
N ASP A 92 -4.57 -4.90 -17.90
CA ASP A 92 -4.75 -6.33 -18.11
C ASP A 92 -4.68 -7.07 -16.77
N LEU A 93 -5.79 -7.69 -16.36
CA LEU A 93 -5.91 -8.44 -15.10
C LEU A 93 -4.89 -9.58 -15.05
N ARG A 94 -4.42 -10.05 -16.20
CA ARG A 94 -3.47 -11.15 -16.35
C ARG A 94 -2.03 -10.81 -16.00
N SER A 95 -1.66 -9.54 -15.94
CA SER A 95 -0.31 -9.14 -15.51
C SER A 95 -0.31 -8.20 -14.29
N ALA A 96 -1.41 -7.51 -14.03
CA ALA A 96 -1.56 -6.57 -12.91
C ALA A 96 -1.13 -7.15 -11.53
N PRO A 97 -1.42 -8.41 -11.17
CA PRO A 97 -1.03 -8.98 -9.88
C PRO A 97 0.48 -9.00 -9.62
N HIS A 98 1.31 -9.07 -10.66
CA HIS A 98 2.77 -9.03 -10.48
C HIS A 98 3.21 -7.76 -9.76
N ARG A 99 2.47 -6.66 -9.91
CA ARG A 99 2.81 -5.39 -9.29
C ARG A 99 2.49 -5.35 -7.79
N LEU A 100 1.63 -6.24 -7.27
CA LEU A 100 1.32 -6.34 -5.84
C LEU A 100 2.51 -6.83 -5.00
N CYS A 101 3.42 -7.60 -5.58
CA CYS A 101 4.65 -8.02 -4.92
C CYS A 101 5.74 -8.39 -5.94
N PRO A 102 6.30 -7.45 -6.72
CA PRO A 102 7.09 -7.78 -7.92
C PRO A 102 8.41 -8.54 -7.65
N PHE A 103 8.81 -8.67 -6.39
CA PHE A 103 9.96 -9.46 -5.96
C PHE A 103 9.60 -10.88 -5.47
N TYR A 104 8.33 -11.29 -5.41
CA TYR A 104 7.92 -12.61 -4.85
C TYR A 104 8.47 -13.77 -5.68
N ASP A 105 8.42 -13.66 -7.02
CA ASP A 105 8.93 -14.65 -7.97
C ASP A 105 10.46 -14.70 -8.03
N ARG A 106 11.14 -13.66 -7.51
CA ARG A 106 12.60 -13.47 -7.62
C ARG A 106 13.12 -13.42 -9.06
N LYS A 107 12.25 -13.15 -10.05
CA LYS A 107 12.57 -13.08 -11.49
C LYS A 107 12.55 -11.67 -12.05
N TRP A 108 11.65 -10.81 -11.55
CA TRP A 108 11.28 -9.58 -12.24
C TRP A 108 11.97 -8.32 -11.71
N GLU A 109 12.26 -8.30 -10.40
CA GLU A 109 12.97 -7.23 -9.70
C GLU A 109 14.41 -7.66 -9.41
N LEU A 110 15.35 -7.21 -10.25
CA LEU A 110 16.75 -7.65 -10.22
C LEU A 110 17.71 -6.48 -10.14
N LEU A 111 18.84 -6.68 -9.45
CA LEU A 111 20.00 -5.79 -9.43
C LEU A 111 21.22 -6.57 -9.91
N ASN A 112 21.84 -6.13 -10.99
CA ASN A 112 22.93 -6.82 -11.70
C ASN A 112 22.58 -8.27 -12.06
N GLY A 113 21.31 -8.53 -12.40
CA GLY A 113 20.81 -9.87 -12.72
C GLY A 113 20.47 -10.76 -11.53
N TYR A 114 20.57 -10.25 -10.28
CA TYR A 114 20.25 -11.00 -9.07
C TYR A 114 19.03 -10.43 -8.36
N PRO A 115 18.11 -11.27 -7.86
CA PRO A 115 17.03 -10.78 -7.02
C PRO A 115 17.59 -10.20 -5.73
N ALA A 116 17.09 -9.03 -5.33
CA ALA A 116 17.48 -8.43 -4.06
C ALA A 116 17.14 -9.39 -2.90
N GLY A 117 18.12 -9.58 -2.02
CA GLY A 117 17.98 -10.46 -0.87
C GLY A 117 17.42 -9.75 0.36
N THR A 118 17.08 -10.54 1.37
CA THR A 118 16.99 -10.09 2.76
C THR A 118 18.27 -10.49 3.49
N PRO A 119 18.70 -9.75 4.52
CA PRO A 119 19.93 -10.04 5.26
C PRO A 119 19.97 -11.48 5.81
N SER A 120 21.18 -11.97 6.08
CA SER A 120 21.55 -13.35 6.45
C SER A 120 20.98 -13.82 7.80
N ASN A 121 19.66 -13.89 7.92
CA ASN A 121 18.97 -14.54 9.02
C ASN A 121 18.62 -15.99 8.60
N PRO A 122 19.31 -17.01 9.13
CA PRO A 122 19.09 -18.40 8.72
C PRO A 122 17.75 -18.96 9.24
N SER A 123 17.21 -18.38 10.31
CA SER A 123 15.88 -18.70 10.86
C SER A 123 14.89 -17.60 10.52
N ASN A 124 13.61 -17.91 10.39
CA ASN A 124 12.56 -16.92 10.15
C ASN A 124 11.27 -17.29 10.90
N ALA A 125 11.41 -17.76 12.15
CA ALA A 125 10.31 -18.23 12.98
C ALA A 125 9.29 -17.12 13.31
N LEU A 126 9.73 -15.86 13.30
CA LEU A 126 8.86 -14.69 13.47
C LEU A 126 8.58 -13.98 12.13
N GLY A 127 8.62 -14.73 11.02
CA GLY A 127 8.35 -14.25 9.67
C GLY A 127 6.96 -14.68 9.18
N PHE A 128 6.87 -15.12 7.91
CA PHE A 128 5.62 -15.60 7.34
C PHE A 128 5.34 -17.05 7.76
N ARG A 129 4.91 -17.23 9.01
CA ARG A 129 4.64 -18.53 9.66
C ARG A 129 3.33 -18.48 10.46
N PHE A 130 2.65 -19.61 10.54
CA PHE A 130 1.41 -19.78 11.30
C PHE A 130 1.63 -20.76 12.45
N TYR A 131 1.15 -20.42 13.64
CA TYR A 131 1.26 -21.25 14.83
C TYR A 131 -0.09 -21.41 15.52
N GLN A 132 -0.36 -22.60 16.05
CA GLN A 132 -1.57 -22.87 16.83
C GLN A 132 -1.38 -22.44 18.29
N THR A 133 -2.46 -21.93 18.86
CA THR A 133 -2.58 -21.49 20.26
C THR A 133 -3.26 -22.56 21.11
N ALA A 134 -3.30 -22.35 22.43
CA ALA A 134 -3.93 -23.26 23.39
C ALA A 134 -5.45 -23.41 23.19
N ASP A 135 -6.10 -22.47 22.51
CA ASP A 135 -7.54 -22.46 22.23
C ASP A 135 -7.85 -22.70 20.73
N ASP A 136 -6.98 -23.45 20.06
CA ASP A 136 -7.13 -23.89 18.65
C ASP A 136 -7.24 -22.73 17.64
N ARG A 137 -6.79 -21.53 18.03
CA ARG A 137 -6.68 -20.36 17.13
C ARG A 137 -5.33 -20.36 16.43
N TRP A 138 -5.29 -19.73 15.26
CA TRP A 138 -4.06 -19.49 14.53
C TRP A 138 -3.50 -18.09 14.82
N MET A 139 -2.19 -18.01 15.02
CA MET A 139 -1.43 -16.77 15.14
C MET A 139 -0.42 -16.66 14.01
N MET A 140 -0.14 -15.43 13.57
CA MET A 140 0.96 -15.14 12.64
C MET A 140 1.91 -14.09 13.24
N PRO A 141 2.79 -14.47 14.19
CA PRO A 141 3.85 -13.59 14.68
C PRO A 141 4.70 -13.05 13.53
N LEU A 142 4.56 -11.76 13.20
CA LEU A 142 5.19 -11.16 12.03
C LEU A 142 6.10 -10.00 12.41
N ASN A 143 7.33 -10.32 12.78
CA ASN A 143 8.29 -9.35 13.31
C ASN A 143 9.56 -9.27 12.44
N PRO A 144 9.46 -8.82 11.17
CA PRO A 144 10.54 -8.88 10.19
C PRO A 144 11.67 -7.86 10.44
N TYR A 145 11.53 -6.95 11.40
CA TYR A 145 12.55 -5.92 11.71
C TYR A 145 13.23 -6.21 13.06
N PRO A 146 14.56 -5.97 13.20
CA PRO A 146 15.32 -6.39 14.38
C PRO A 146 14.73 -5.97 15.72
N LYS A 147 14.27 -4.72 15.83
CA LYS A 147 13.71 -4.19 17.09
C LYS A 147 12.48 -4.97 17.55
N ILE A 148 11.53 -5.20 16.65
CA ILE A 148 10.29 -5.91 16.98
C ILE A 148 10.52 -7.41 17.09
N LYS A 149 11.46 -7.98 16.32
CA LYS A 149 11.89 -9.37 16.46
C LYS A 149 12.40 -9.66 17.87
N VAL A 150 13.34 -8.85 18.34
CA VAL A 150 13.88 -8.96 19.71
C VAL A 150 12.79 -8.75 20.75
N GLY A 151 11.84 -7.84 20.49
CA GLY A 151 10.66 -7.66 21.35
C GLY A 151 9.82 -8.93 21.44
N ALA A 152 9.53 -9.57 20.31
CA ALA A 152 8.70 -10.77 20.23
C ALA A 152 9.40 -11.98 20.89
N GLN A 153 10.70 -12.14 20.69
CA GLN A 153 11.51 -13.14 21.38
C GLN A 153 11.46 -12.95 22.91
N LYS A 154 11.53 -11.71 23.39
CA LYS A 154 11.40 -11.40 24.83
C LYS A 154 9.99 -11.69 25.36
N LEU A 155 8.96 -11.36 24.60
CA LEU A 155 7.57 -11.63 24.97
C LEU A 155 7.31 -13.14 25.10
N LEU A 156 7.77 -13.92 24.13
CA LEU A 156 7.56 -15.38 24.11
C LEU A 156 8.57 -16.14 24.99
N GLY A 157 9.70 -15.51 25.35
CA GLY A 157 10.75 -16.14 26.14
C GLY A 157 11.59 -17.17 25.37
N VAL A 158 11.67 -17.05 24.04
CA VAL A 158 12.30 -18.05 23.15
C VAL A 158 13.22 -17.41 22.11
N PRO A 159 14.24 -18.14 21.60
CA PRO A 159 15.05 -17.69 20.49
C PRO A 159 14.24 -17.65 19.17
N ASP A 160 14.89 -17.18 18.09
CA ASP A 160 14.31 -17.24 16.74
C ASP A 160 14.48 -18.66 16.21
N ASP A 161 13.60 -19.55 16.65
CA ASP A 161 13.57 -20.97 16.33
C ASP A 161 12.11 -21.41 16.18
N GLU A 162 11.80 -22.12 15.10
CA GLU A 162 10.42 -22.39 14.70
C GLU A 162 9.69 -23.29 15.72
N ASP A 163 10.37 -24.32 16.23
CA ASP A 163 9.81 -25.24 17.22
C ASP A 163 9.64 -24.54 18.58
N ALA A 164 10.62 -23.73 19.00
CA ALA A 164 10.52 -22.98 20.25
C ALA A 164 9.40 -21.94 20.20
N VAL A 165 9.24 -21.22 19.09
CA VAL A 165 8.14 -20.28 18.88
C VAL A 165 6.80 -21.01 18.88
N ALA A 166 6.67 -22.13 18.15
CA ALA A 166 5.45 -22.93 18.14
C ALA A 166 5.06 -23.40 19.55
N ALA A 167 6.01 -23.96 20.29
CA ALA A 167 5.78 -24.43 21.66
C ALA A 167 5.36 -23.29 22.60
N ALA A 168 5.96 -22.11 22.48
CA ALA A 168 5.58 -20.94 23.27
C ALA A 168 4.16 -20.49 22.93
N VAL A 169 3.84 -20.28 21.64
CA VAL A 169 2.51 -19.83 21.18
C VAL A 169 1.41 -20.81 21.62
N ALA A 170 1.68 -22.12 21.59
CA ALA A 170 0.74 -23.16 22.02
C ALA A 170 0.36 -23.10 23.51
N THR A 171 1.05 -22.30 24.33
CA THR A 171 0.69 -22.09 25.75
C THR A 171 -0.24 -20.91 25.99
N TRP A 172 -0.43 -20.04 24.99
CA TRP A 172 -1.27 -18.84 25.10
C TRP A 172 -2.63 -19.06 24.47
N LYS A 173 -3.65 -18.35 24.94
CA LYS A 173 -4.87 -18.12 24.15
C LYS A 173 -4.63 -17.03 23.11
N GLY A 174 -5.23 -17.15 21.93
CA GLY A 174 -5.00 -16.22 20.82
C GLY A 174 -5.25 -14.75 21.17
N VAL A 175 -6.42 -14.43 21.74
CA VAL A 175 -6.78 -13.04 22.12
C VAL A 175 -5.86 -12.48 23.20
N GLU A 176 -5.43 -13.31 24.16
CA GLU A 176 -4.52 -12.89 25.23
C GLU A 176 -3.12 -12.59 24.69
N LEU A 177 -2.61 -13.41 23.76
CA LEU A 177 -1.31 -13.18 23.13
C LEU A 177 -1.31 -11.98 22.18
N GLU A 178 -2.40 -11.76 21.44
CA GLU A 178 -2.56 -10.59 20.57
C GLU A 178 -2.54 -9.30 21.40
N ALA A 179 -3.28 -9.26 22.52
CA ALA A 179 -3.27 -8.13 23.45
C ALA A 179 -1.88 -7.90 24.07
N ALA A 180 -1.21 -8.96 24.54
CA ALA A 180 0.14 -8.87 25.07
C ALA A 180 1.17 -8.39 24.03
N GLY A 181 0.99 -8.80 22.76
CA GLY A 181 1.77 -8.31 21.63
C GLY A 181 1.61 -6.82 21.39
N ALA A 182 0.36 -6.33 21.40
CA ALA A 182 0.03 -4.92 21.27
C ALA A 182 0.68 -4.09 22.40
N ASP A 183 0.55 -4.53 23.65
CA ASP A 183 1.16 -3.86 24.82
C ASP A 183 2.70 -3.83 24.74
N ALA A 184 3.31 -4.90 24.23
CA ALA A 184 4.75 -4.99 24.03
C ALA A 184 5.25 -4.22 22.77
N GLY A 185 4.35 -3.70 21.94
CA GLY A 185 4.67 -2.98 20.71
C GLY A 185 5.22 -3.87 19.58
N VAL A 186 4.89 -5.16 19.62
CA VAL A 186 5.26 -6.19 18.63
C VAL A 186 4.02 -6.65 17.84
N VAL A 187 4.24 -7.40 16.78
CA VAL A 187 3.16 -7.80 15.85
C VAL A 187 2.80 -9.25 16.11
N MET A 188 1.61 -9.48 16.68
CA MET A 188 1.07 -10.80 17.04
C MET A 188 -0.40 -10.93 16.62
N PRO A 189 -0.77 -10.79 15.33
CA PRO A 189 -2.15 -10.93 14.90
C PRO A 189 -2.66 -12.35 15.13
N MET A 190 -3.84 -12.44 15.76
CA MET A 190 -4.67 -13.62 15.72
C MET A 190 -5.46 -13.63 14.42
N LEU A 191 -5.45 -14.77 13.73
CA LEU A 191 -6.25 -14.95 12.52
C LEU A 191 -7.74 -15.05 12.89
N ARG A 192 -8.55 -14.40 12.07
CA ARG A 192 -10.01 -14.39 12.18
C ARG A 192 -10.63 -14.86 10.89
N THR A 193 -11.78 -15.50 10.95
CA THR A 193 -12.65 -15.66 9.76
C THR A 193 -13.34 -14.34 9.47
N VAL A 194 -13.79 -14.11 8.24
CA VAL A 194 -14.56 -12.90 7.91
C VAL A 194 -15.78 -12.74 8.84
N SER A 195 -16.50 -13.83 9.13
CA SER A 195 -17.63 -13.84 10.07
C SER A 195 -17.25 -13.34 11.46
N GLU A 196 -16.09 -13.73 11.98
CA GLU A 196 -15.61 -13.26 13.28
C GLU A 196 -15.28 -11.77 13.25
N VAL A 197 -14.63 -11.28 12.19
CA VAL A 197 -14.31 -9.86 12.02
C VAL A 197 -15.56 -9.00 12.06
N LEU A 198 -16.64 -9.41 11.41
CA LEU A 198 -17.92 -8.68 11.43
C LEU A 198 -18.48 -8.49 12.85
N THR A 199 -18.08 -9.34 13.80
CA THR A 199 -18.50 -9.27 15.21
C THR A 199 -17.52 -8.49 16.10
N GLU A 200 -16.37 -8.07 15.58
CA GLU A 200 -15.40 -7.32 16.36
C GLU A 200 -15.88 -5.89 16.62
N PRO A 201 -15.70 -5.34 17.84
CA PRO A 201 -16.07 -3.95 18.13
C PRO A 201 -15.43 -2.97 17.15
N HIS A 202 -14.17 -3.19 16.81
CA HIS A 202 -13.46 -2.33 15.89
C HIS A 202 -14.03 -2.36 14.46
N TYR A 203 -14.58 -3.49 14.00
CA TYR A 203 -15.29 -3.53 12.72
C TYR A 203 -16.57 -2.70 12.79
N ARG A 204 -17.42 -2.96 13.79
CA ARG A 204 -18.73 -2.29 13.94
C ARG A 204 -18.61 -0.78 14.12
N ASP A 205 -17.62 -0.35 14.90
CA ASP A 205 -17.48 1.05 15.31
C ASP A 205 -16.60 1.86 14.32
N VAL A 206 -15.81 1.19 13.47
CA VAL A 206 -14.85 1.84 12.57
C VAL A 206 -14.98 1.31 11.14
N PHE A 207 -14.61 0.05 10.86
CA PHE A 207 -14.46 -0.41 9.48
C PHE A 207 -15.75 -0.42 8.65
N ALA A 208 -16.91 -0.66 9.28
CA ALA A 208 -18.19 -0.75 8.58
C ALA A 208 -18.51 0.53 7.78
N ASP A 209 -18.20 1.69 8.36
CA ASP A 209 -18.50 3.01 7.79
C ASP A 209 -17.26 3.76 7.29
N MET A 210 -16.06 3.23 7.55
CA MET A 210 -14.81 3.83 7.09
C MET A 210 -14.77 3.88 5.55
N PRO A 211 -14.55 5.06 4.94
CA PRO A 211 -14.31 5.17 3.50
C PRO A 211 -13.07 4.37 3.07
N LEU A 212 -13.07 3.87 1.82
CA LEU A 212 -11.88 3.21 1.28
C LEU A 212 -10.71 4.19 1.14
N ILE A 213 -11.01 5.43 0.74
CA ILE A 213 -10.08 6.56 0.69
C ILE A 213 -10.75 7.73 1.43
N GLU A 214 -10.15 8.17 2.53
CA GLU A 214 -10.65 9.31 3.29
C GLU A 214 -9.98 10.60 2.79
N ILE A 215 -10.78 11.58 2.36
CA ILE A 215 -10.29 12.93 2.02
C ILE A 215 -11.02 13.94 2.91
N THR A 216 -10.28 14.67 3.75
CA THR A 216 -10.85 15.66 4.68
C THR A 216 -10.13 16.99 4.55
N LYS A 217 -10.87 18.11 4.53
CA LYS A 217 -10.26 19.46 4.58
C LYS A 217 -9.75 19.74 6.01
N LEU A 218 -8.46 20.03 6.15
CA LEU A 218 -7.80 20.30 7.43
C LEU A 218 -7.95 21.76 7.87
N SER A 219 -7.91 22.68 6.91
CA SER A 219 -7.97 24.13 7.14
C SER A 219 -8.41 24.84 5.87
N ASP A 220 -9.04 26.00 6.03
CA ASP A 220 -9.29 26.93 4.93
C ASP A 220 -8.02 27.69 4.54
N GLY A 221 -8.04 28.25 3.34
CA GLY A 221 -6.95 29.02 2.76
C GLY A 221 -7.22 29.30 1.29
N ASP A 222 -6.42 30.17 0.69
CA ASP A 222 -6.58 30.52 -0.72
C ASP A 222 -6.28 29.31 -1.63
N PRO A 223 -6.90 29.23 -2.81
CA PRO A 223 -6.53 28.27 -3.85
C PRO A 223 -5.03 28.31 -4.17
N VAL A 224 -4.41 27.14 -4.29
CA VAL A 224 -3.02 26.99 -4.73
C VAL A 224 -3.02 26.36 -6.12
N PRO A 225 -2.85 27.15 -7.20
CA PRO A 225 -2.93 26.66 -8.56
C PRO A 225 -1.96 25.52 -8.85
N LEU A 226 -2.35 24.64 -9.78
CA LEU A 226 -1.44 23.62 -10.30
C LEU A 226 -0.34 24.28 -11.15
N PRO A 227 0.91 23.77 -11.11
CA PRO A 227 1.95 24.19 -12.04
C PRO A 227 1.50 23.97 -13.50
N THR A 228 1.80 24.91 -14.40
CA THR A 228 1.37 24.82 -15.81
C THR A 228 2.43 24.22 -16.72
N ASP A 229 3.70 24.24 -16.32
CA ASP A 229 4.82 23.77 -17.14
C ASP A 229 5.08 22.26 -16.93
N GLY A 230 5.54 21.57 -17.97
CA GLY A 230 5.86 20.15 -17.94
C GLY A 230 4.99 19.30 -18.87
N ASP A 231 5.33 18.02 -18.99
CA ASP A 231 4.70 17.03 -19.87
C ASP A 231 4.21 15.77 -19.11
N GLN A 232 4.30 15.77 -17.77
CA GLN A 232 3.72 14.74 -16.90
C GLN A 232 2.73 15.35 -15.91
N PRO A 233 1.70 14.60 -15.44
CA PRO A 233 0.63 15.12 -14.59
C PRO A 233 1.07 15.81 -13.29
N LEU A 234 2.20 15.40 -12.70
CA LEU A 234 2.73 15.93 -11.43
C LEU A 234 4.03 16.72 -11.60
N ASP A 235 4.39 17.13 -12.82
CA ASP A 235 5.50 18.07 -13.00
C ASP A 235 5.27 19.36 -12.18
N GLY A 236 6.33 19.82 -11.52
CA GLY A 236 6.30 20.95 -10.59
C GLY A 236 5.79 20.63 -9.17
N ILE A 237 5.24 19.44 -8.93
CA ILE A 237 4.77 19.03 -7.59
C ILE A 237 5.95 18.49 -6.77
N ARG A 238 6.05 18.94 -5.51
CA ARG A 238 7.06 18.45 -4.54
C ARG A 238 6.42 17.57 -3.47
N ALA A 239 6.92 16.35 -3.30
CA ALA A 239 6.42 15.39 -2.32
C ALA A 239 7.49 15.02 -1.30
N LEU A 240 7.27 15.37 -0.03
CA LEU A 240 8.15 15.03 1.08
C LEU A 240 7.65 13.78 1.79
N GLY A 241 8.48 12.74 1.82
CA GLY A 241 8.13 11.44 2.33
C GLY A 241 8.78 11.09 3.66
N MET A 242 8.05 10.34 4.48
CA MET A 242 8.61 9.40 5.43
C MET A 242 8.00 8.02 5.22
N GLY A 243 7.95 7.57 3.97
CA GLY A 243 7.52 6.24 3.57
C GLY A 243 8.52 5.16 4.02
N HIS A 244 7.98 4.03 4.50
CA HIS A 244 8.72 2.86 4.94
C HIS A 244 8.01 1.60 4.46
N VAL A 245 8.72 0.48 4.37
CA VAL A 245 8.18 -0.80 3.89
C VAL A 245 7.64 -0.64 2.45
N ILE A 246 6.41 -1.07 2.15
CA ILE A 246 5.85 -1.08 0.79
C ILE A 246 4.76 -0.02 0.64
N ALA A 247 3.73 0.04 1.50
CA ALA A 247 2.61 0.98 1.31
C ALA A 247 3.05 2.45 1.22
N GLY A 248 3.89 2.90 2.15
CA GLY A 248 4.41 4.27 2.13
C GLY A 248 5.41 4.53 1.00
N ALA A 249 6.29 3.56 0.72
CA ALA A 249 7.27 3.69 -0.36
C ALA A 249 6.58 3.73 -1.74
N GLY A 250 5.55 2.90 -1.93
CA GLY A 250 4.73 2.82 -3.14
C GLY A 250 4.07 4.15 -3.52
N VAL A 251 3.69 4.98 -2.55
CA VAL A 251 3.16 6.33 -2.83
C VAL A 251 4.24 7.23 -3.40
N GLY A 252 5.43 7.24 -2.79
CA GLY A 252 6.56 7.98 -3.35
C GLY A 252 6.88 7.54 -4.78
N ARG A 253 6.92 6.22 -5.01
CA ARG A 253 7.13 5.63 -6.34
C ARG A 253 6.05 6.06 -7.34
N ALA A 254 4.78 5.98 -6.97
CA ALA A 254 3.67 6.35 -7.84
C ALA A 254 3.69 7.85 -8.20
N LEU A 255 3.95 8.73 -7.23
CA LEU A 255 4.07 10.18 -7.48
C LEU A 255 5.27 10.49 -8.39
N ALA A 256 6.41 9.85 -8.15
CA ALA A 256 7.63 10.04 -8.95
C ALA A 256 7.47 9.54 -10.39
N LEU A 257 6.74 8.44 -10.61
CA LEU A 257 6.44 7.92 -11.94
C LEU A 257 5.71 8.96 -12.81
N HIS A 258 4.92 9.83 -12.21
CA HIS A 258 4.13 10.84 -12.92
C HIS A 258 4.67 12.26 -12.78
N GLY A 259 5.96 12.42 -12.46
CA GLY A 259 6.68 13.70 -12.60
C GLY A 259 6.95 14.49 -11.31
N ALA A 260 6.48 14.05 -10.15
CA ALA A 260 6.77 14.76 -8.90
C ALA A 260 8.26 14.69 -8.51
N ASP A 261 8.81 15.75 -7.92
CA ASP A 261 10.09 15.69 -7.18
C ASP A 261 9.80 15.07 -5.81
N VAL A 262 10.12 13.78 -5.67
CA VAL A 262 9.84 13.00 -4.47
C VAL A 262 11.13 12.81 -3.67
N LEU A 263 11.12 13.29 -2.43
CA LEU A 263 12.21 13.15 -1.47
C LEU A 263 11.73 12.40 -0.23
N ASN A 264 12.23 11.18 -0.01
CA ASN A 264 11.96 10.40 1.18
C ASN A 264 13.06 10.59 2.23
N ILE A 265 12.66 10.87 3.47
CA ILE A 265 13.54 11.10 4.62
C ILE A 265 13.62 9.85 5.50
N TRP A 266 14.86 9.40 5.69
CA TRP A 266 15.24 8.30 6.56
C TRP A 266 15.87 8.82 7.84
N ARG A 267 15.57 8.18 8.97
CA ARG A 267 16.32 8.44 10.21
C ARG A 267 17.71 7.80 10.11
N PRO A 268 18.71 8.34 10.83
CA PRO A 268 19.96 7.62 11.04
C PRO A 268 19.69 6.22 11.61
N ASN A 269 20.35 5.21 11.04
CA ASN A 269 20.23 3.79 11.39
C ASN A 269 18.84 3.16 11.16
N GLU A 270 17.96 3.82 10.39
CA GLU A 270 16.70 3.22 9.99
C GLU A 270 16.93 2.08 8.98
N LEU A 271 16.54 0.86 9.35
CA LEU A 271 16.69 -0.31 8.50
C LEU A 271 15.55 -0.38 7.47
N GLU A 272 15.92 -0.80 6.26
CA GLU A 272 14.98 -1.32 5.27
C GLU A 272 15.58 -2.58 4.67
N HIS A 273 14.74 -3.54 4.29
CA HIS A 273 15.17 -4.75 3.59
C HIS A 273 15.45 -4.44 2.11
N ASP A 274 16.50 -5.01 1.53
CA ASP A 274 16.91 -4.64 0.17
C ASP A 274 15.79 -4.93 -0.85
N ALA A 275 15.15 -6.09 -0.78
CA ALA A 275 14.01 -6.44 -1.65
C ALA A 275 12.88 -5.40 -1.61
N THR A 276 12.55 -4.92 -0.42
CA THR A 276 11.55 -3.87 -0.21
C THR A 276 12.04 -2.51 -0.72
N TYR A 277 13.31 -2.17 -0.46
CA TYR A 277 13.88 -0.89 -0.86
C TYR A 277 13.97 -0.76 -2.39
N VAL A 278 14.57 -1.75 -3.08
CA VAL A 278 14.80 -1.68 -4.53
C VAL A 278 13.51 -1.64 -5.32
N SER A 279 12.47 -2.33 -4.85
CA SER A 279 11.16 -2.32 -5.49
C SER A 279 10.36 -1.05 -5.15
N GLY A 280 10.29 -0.69 -3.87
CA GLY A 280 9.40 0.36 -3.39
C GLY A 280 9.88 1.79 -3.63
N ASN A 281 11.17 2.02 -3.84
CA ASN A 281 11.76 3.38 -3.89
C ASN A 281 12.25 3.79 -5.29
N VAL A 282 11.81 3.09 -6.35
CA VAL A 282 12.06 3.52 -7.72
C VAL A 282 11.42 4.88 -7.95
N GLY A 283 12.13 5.83 -8.58
CA GLY A 283 11.64 7.20 -8.75
C GLY A 283 12.06 8.16 -7.63
N VAL A 284 12.39 7.62 -6.45
CA VAL A 284 12.39 8.38 -5.20
C VAL A 284 13.80 8.77 -4.78
N ARG A 285 14.03 10.06 -4.53
CA ARG A 285 15.26 10.54 -3.89
C ARG A 285 15.24 10.20 -2.41
N SER A 286 16.41 9.94 -1.84
CA SER A 286 16.52 9.27 -0.54
C SER A 286 17.55 9.98 0.32
N ALA A 287 17.14 10.70 1.36
CA ALA A 287 18.03 11.48 2.22
C ALA A 287 17.97 11.04 3.69
N THR A 288 19.08 11.17 4.41
CA THR A 288 19.13 10.88 5.86
C THR A 288 19.10 12.17 6.67
N ILE A 289 18.11 12.32 7.55
CA ILE A 289 18.02 13.46 8.47
C ILE A 289 17.56 12.96 9.85
N SER A 290 18.21 13.42 10.92
CA SER A 290 17.74 13.13 12.28
C SER A 290 16.68 14.15 12.71
N PRO A 291 15.43 13.76 12.97
CA PRO A 291 14.42 14.68 13.51
C PRO A 291 14.67 15.03 14.98
N TYR A 292 15.63 14.39 15.63
CA TYR A 292 15.93 14.58 17.07
C TYR A 292 17.06 15.59 17.33
N ARG A 293 17.67 16.13 16.26
CA ARG A 293 18.64 17.22 16.35
C ARG A 293 17.98 18.51 15.90
N ALA A 294 18.24 19.61 16.59
CA ALA A 294 17.65 20.91 16.26
C ALA A 294 17.83 21.29 14.78
N GLU A 295 19.05 21.13 14.25
CA GLU A 295 19.35 21.38 12.83
C GLU A 295 18.57 20.46 11.88
N GLY A 296 18.42 19.18 12.23
CA GLY A 296 17.69 18.22 11.40
C GLY A 296 16.17 18.45 11.43
N ALA A 297 15.61 18.75 12.60
CA ALA A 297 14.20 19.15 12.73
C ALA A 297 13.90 20.41 11.93
N GLU A 298 14.78 21.42 12.03
CA GLU A 298 14.66 22.66 11.26
C GLU A 298 14.76 22.41 9.75
N ARG A 299 15.70 21.56 9.30
CA ARG A 299 15.82 21.18 7.88
C ARG A 299 14.58 20.46 7.36
N ILE A 300 13.99 19.57 8.16
CA ILE A 300 12.73 18.90 7.79
C ILE A 300 11.60 19.92 7.66
N ARG A 301 11.48 20.88 8.60
CA ARG A 301 10.47 21.95 8.55
C ARG A 301 10.64 22.83 7.31
N GLN A 302 11.88 23.16 6.93
CA GLN A 302 12.18 23.90 5.69
C GLN A 302 11.78 23.12 4.44
N LEU A 303 12.06 21.82 4.39
CA LEU A 303 11.62 20.97 3.29
C LEU A 303 10.09 20.92 3.21
N LEU A 304 9.42 20.74 4.35
CA LEU A 304 7.96 20.70 4.44
C LEU A 304 7.31 22.00 3.98
N ALA A 305 7.90 23.15 4.34
CA ALA A 305 7.44 24.46 3.90
C ALA A 305 7.48 24.64 2.37
N GLY A 306 8.36 23.90 1.68
CA GLY A 306 8.48 23.89 0.22
C GLY A 306 7.73 22.75 -0.47
N ALA A 307 7.01 21.90 0.27
CA ALA A 307 6.28 20.75 -0.28
C ALA A 307 4.85 21.10 -0.71
N ASP A 308 4.30 20.30 -1.62
CA ASP A 308 2.87 20.25 -1.92
C ASP A 308 2.18 19.08 -1.24
N VAL A 309 2.91 17.97 -1.13
CA VAL A 309 2.45 16.73 -0.53
C VAL A 309 3.40 16.31 0.58
N PHE A 310 2.85 15.91 1.72
CA PHE A 310 3.57 15.12 2.71
C PHE A 310 2.96 13.72 2.76
N TYR A 311 3.78 12.66 2.73
CA TYR A 311 3.28 11.28 2.81
C TYR A 311 4.04 10.42 3.81
N ALA A 312 3.34 9.57 4.56
CA ALA A 312 3.97 8.71 5.56
C ALA A 312 3.12 7.48 5.93
N ASN A 313 3.76 6.42 6.42
CA ASN A 313 3.09 5.25 7.02
C ASN A 313 3.78 4.88 8.34
N ARG A 314 3.84 5.85 9.26
CA ARG A 314 4.53 5.71 10.53
C ARG A 314 3.58 5.26 11.63
N ARG A 315 4.16 4.64 12.66
CA ARG A 315 3.42 4.17 13.84
C ARG A 315 2.59 5.31 14.44
N PRO A 316 1.41 5.01 15.02
CA PRO A 316 0.58 6.00 15.70
C PRO A 316 1.39 6.87 16.67
N GLY A 317 1.12 8.18 16.65
CA GLY A 317 1.78 9.19 17.49
C GLY A 317 3.21 9.57 17.09
N TYR A 318 3.87 8.84 16.19
CA TYR A 318 5.27 9.13 15.83
C TYR A 318 5.44 10.50 15.17
N LEU A 319 4.59 10.86 14.21
CA LEU A 319 4.70 12.11 13.44
C LEU A 319 4.45 13.33 14.32
N ALA A 320 3.44 13.29 15.19
CA ALA A 320 3.19 14.34 16.18
C ALA A 320 4.38 14.53 17.14
N LYS A 321 5.03 13.43 17.56
CA LYS A 321 6.22 13.51 18.44
C LYS A 321 7.40 14.26 17.80
N ILE A 322 7.47 14.31 16.48
CA ILE A 322 8.54 15.00 15.75
C ILE A 322 8.08 16.30 15.08
N GLY A 323 6.92 16.84 15.48
CA GLY A 323 6.40 18.11 14.98
C GLY A 323 5.84 18.06 13.55
N LEU A 324 5.37 16.88 13.12
CA LEU A 324 4.83 16.62 11.78
C LEU A 324 3.40 16.09 11.82
N SER A 325 2.60 16.46 12.83
CA SER A 325 1.16 16.16 12.80
C SER A 325 0.47 16.85 11.61
N PRO A 326 -0.73 16.41 11.21
CA PRO A 326 -1.46 17.05 10.11
C PRO A 326 -1.65 18.56 10.32
N GLN A 327 -1.93 18.97 11.56
CA GLN A 327 -2.12 20.37 11.93
C GLN A 327 -0.82 21.17 11.86
N GLU A 328 0.29 20.63 12.36
CA GLU A 328 1.61 21.28 12.28
C GLU A 328 2.09 21.41 10.83
N ALA A 329 1.80 20.41 10.00
CA ALA A 329 2.12 20.45 8.57
C ALA A 329 1.32 21.54 7.84
N ALA A 330 0.00 21.62 8.10
CA ALA A 330 -0.84 22.67 7.52
C ALA A 330 -0.47 24.08 8.01
N GLN A 331 0.00 24.23 9.25
CA GLN A 331 0.55 25.50 9.76
C GLN A 331 1.87 25.87 9.09
N THR A 332 2.75 24.89 8.87
CA THR A 332 4.05 25.10 8.22
C THR A 332 3.88 25.42 6.73
N ARG A 333 2.92 24.78 6.07
CA ARG A 333 2.60 24.94 4.65
C ARG A 333 1.08 24.96 4.46
N PRO A 334 0.45 26.14 4.54
CA PRO A 334 -0.96 26.29 4.15
C PRO A 334 -1.15 25.83 2.70
N GLY A 335 -2.13 24.98 2.43
CA GLY A 335 -2.32 24.34 1.12
C GLY A 335 -1.55 23.03 0.96
N ILE A 336 -1.05 22.41 2.04
CA ILE A 336 -0.45 21.08 1.95
C ILE A 336 -1.53 19.99 1.78
N VAL A 337 -1.20 18.95 1.01
CA VAL A 337 -1.90 17.67 1.05
C VAL A 337 -1.12 16.72 1.96
N TYR A 338 -1.69 16.39 3.12
CA TYR A 338 -1.08 15.52 4.13
C TYR A 338 -1.68 14.10 4.02
N ALA A 339 -0.88 13.13 3.60
CA ALA A 339 -1.33 11.77 3.33
C ALA A 339 -0.70 10.74 4.27
N THR A 340 -1.51 9.86 4.84
CA THR A 340 -1.02 8.80 5.74
C THR A 340 -1.69 7.46 5.52
N ALA A 341 -0.93 6.38 5.67
CA ALA A 341 -1.48 5.03 5.76
C ALA A 341 -1.31 4.44 7.16
N SER A 342 -2.29 3.66 7.59
CA SER A 342 -2.27 2.92 8.87
C SER A 342 -2.69 1.46 8.68
N LEU A 343 -2.51 0.65 9.72
CA LEU A 343 -3.02 -0.73 9.71
C LEU A 343 -4.56 -0.72 9.78
N ASN A 344 -5.12 -0.17 10.86
CA ASN A 344 -6.52 -0.33 11.24
C ASN A 344 -7.33 0.99 11.27
N GLY A 345 -6.78 2.08 10.74
CA GLY A 345 -7.36 3.39 10.95
C GLY A 345 -6.92 4.02 12.26
N GLU A 346 -7.49 5.19 12.56
CA GLU A 346 -6.95 6.10 13.58
C GLU A 346 -7.80 6.22 14.84
N THR A 347 -8.96 5.56 14.84
CA THR A 347 -9.92 5.57 15.94
C THR A 347 -10.27 4.13 16.32
N GLY A 348 -10.92 3.96 17.47
CA GLY A 348 -11.35 2.65 17.95
C GLY A 348 -10.25 1.76 18.55
N PRO A 349 -10.62 0.55 19.01
CA PRO A 349 -9.76 -0.28 19.87
C PRO A 349 -8.42 -0.71 19.24
N TRP A 350 -8.38 -0.89 17.92
CA TRP A 350 -7.16 -1.36 17.23
C TRP A 350 -6.33 -0.23 16.59
N SER A 351 -6.68 1.04 16.83
CA SER A 351 -6.00 2.21 16.23
C SER A 351 -4.52 2.34 16.61
N GLN A 352 -4.14 1.83 17.79
CA GLN A 352 -2.75 1.88 18.26
C GLN A 352 -1.93 0.67 17.81
N TRP A 353 -2.56 -0.30 17.15
CA TRP A 353 -1.89 -1.51 16.73
C TRP A 353 -0.95 -1.24 15.56
N VAL A 354 0.11 -2.03 15.52
CA VAL A 354 1.16 -1.96 14.51
C VAL A 354 1.18 -3.28 13.76
N GLY A 355 1.47 -3.21 12.46
CA GLY A 355 1.48 -4.39 11.63
C GLY A 355 1.91 -4.08 10.21
N PHE A 356 1.79 -5.11 9.38
CA PHE A 356 2.17 -5.14 7.98
C PHE A 356 1.02 -5.72 7.15
N ASP A 357 1.26 -5.92 5.86
CA ASP A 357 0.31 -6.49 4.91
C ASP A 357 -0.41 -7.74 5.44
N GLN A 358 0.35 -8.74 5.91
CA GLN A 358 -0.24 -9.99 6.36
C GLN A 358 -0.92 -9.85 7.71
N THR A 359 -0.58 -8.83 8.51
CA THR A 359 -1.37 -8.48 9.70
C THR A 359 -2.79 -8.09 9.29
N ALA A 360 -2.94 -7.22 8.29
CA ALA A 360 -4.25 -6.85 7.76
C ALA A 360 -4.99 -8.06 7.19
N GLY A 361 -4.30 -8.92 6.43
CA GLY A 361 -4.88 -10.16 5.90
C GLY A 361 -5.31 -11.15 6.98
N SER A 362 -4.53 -11.32 8.05
CA SER A 362 -4.90 -12.15 9.22
C SER A 362 -6.11 -11.59 9.95
N LEU A 363 -6.14 -10.26 10.16
CA LEU A 363 -7.24 -9.60 10.82
C LEU A 363 -8.52 -9.63 9.98
N ALA A 364 -8.45 -9.52 8.65
CA ALA A 364 -9.61 -9.50 7.75
C ALA A 364 -10.13 -10.90 7.37
N GLY A 365 -9.29 -11.93 7.56
CA GLY A 365 -9.61 -13.34 7.26
C GLY A 365 -9.16 -13.86 5.89
N MET A 366 -8.31 -13.11 5.19
CA MET A 366 -7.69 -13.56 3.94
C MET A 366 -6.90 -14.85 4.10
N MET A 367 -6.14 -15.00 5.19
CA MET A 367 -5.26 -16.16 5.39
C MET A 367 -6.05 -17.47 5.52
N LEU A 368 -7.22 -17.42 6.17
CA LEU A 368 -8.10 -18.59 6.29
C LEU A 368 -8.86 -18.86 4.99
N LEU A 369 -9.29 -17.82 4.26
CA LEU A 369 -9.88 -17.98 2.93
C LEU A 369 -8.91 -18.67 1.96
N GLU A 370 -7.65 -18.25 1.96
CA GLU A 370 -6.61 -18.89 1.13
C GLU A 370 -6.34 -20.34 1.51
N GLY A 371 -6.43 -20.63 2.80
CA GLY A 371 -6.31 -21.95 3.40
C GLY A 371 -7.52 -22.87 3.24
N GLY A 372 -8.59 -22.44 2.55
CA GLY A 372 -9.83 -23.21 2.42
C GLY A 372 -10.63 -23.33 3.72
N GLY A 373 -10.36 -22.48 4.72
CA GLY A 373 -11.08 -22.42 5.99
C GLY A 373 -10.52 -23.30 7.12
N GLU A 374 -9.55 -24.17 6.85
CA GLU A 374 -9.00 -25.10 7.87
C GLU A 374 -7.61 -24.68 8.37
N VAL A 375 -6.61 -24.74 7.49
CA VAL A 375 -5.22 -24.41 7.79
C VAL A 375 -4.86 -23.15 7.01
N PRO A 376 -4.47 -22.05 7.67
CA PRO A 376 -4.21 -20.80 6.99
C PRO A 376 -3.06 -20.92 5.98
N ALA A 377 -3.19 -20.18 4.89
CA ALA A 377 -2.17 -20.07 3.87
C ALA A 377 -1.91 -18.60 3.53
N LEU A 378 -0.71 -18.31 3.03
CA LEU A 378 -0.44 -17.02 2.40
C LEU A 378 -1.10 -16.98 1.01
N PRO A 379 -1.51 -15.80 0.54
CA PRO A 379 -1.79 -15.60 -0.88
C PRO A 379 -0.59 -16.01 -1.74
N PRO A 380 -0.80 -16.53 -2.97
CA PRO A 380 0.28 -17.02 -3.84
C PRO A 380 1.32 -15.95 -4.19
N ILE A 381 0.94 -14.67 -4.13
CA ILE A 381 1.80 -13.50 -4.39
C ILE A 381 2.42 -12.89 -3.11
N MET A 382 2.21 -13.50 -1.95
CA MET A 382 2.67 -13.10 -0.60
C MET A 382 2.13 -11.78 -0.05
N VAL A 383 2.32 -10.65 -0.75
CA VAL A 383 1.90 -9.29 -0.33
C VAL A 383 0.77 -8.83 -1.23
N VAL A 384 -0.34 -8.37 -0.66
CA VAL A 384 -1.56 -8.04 -1.41
C VAL A 384 -1.96 -6.57 -1.25
N ASN A 385 -2.10 -6.10 -0.01
CA ASN A 385 -2.73 -4.82 0.34
C ASN A 385 -1.77 -3.63 0.23
N ASP A 386 -0.48 -3.79 0.49
CA ASP A 386 0.45 -2.66 0.60
C ASP A 386 0.48 -1.77 -0.65
N TYR A 387 0.64 -2.34 -1.86
CA TYR A 387 0.63 -1.53 -3.08
C TYR A 387 -0.78 -1.04 -3.46
N ILE A 388 -1.83 -1.79 -3.15
CA ILE A 388 -3.22 -1.34 -3.31
C ILE A 388 -3.45 -0.07 -2.49
N VAL A 389 -3.08 -0.08 -1.21
CA VAL A 389 -3.13 1.11 -0.34
C VAL A 389 -2.33 2.26 -0.92
N SER A 390 -1.15 1.98 -1.50
CA SER A 390 -0.33 3.01 -2.11
C SER A 390 -1.03 3.70 -3.31
N TRP A 391 -1.72 2.94 -4.16
CA TRP A 391 -2.43 3.48 -5.32
C TRP A 391 -3.71 4.20 -4.93
N LEU A 392 -4.48 3.65 -4.00
CA LEU A 392 -5.66 4.30 -3.43
C LEU A 392 -5.29 5.62 -2.74
N MET A 393 -4.21 5.63 -1.96
CA MET A 393 -3.70 6.87 -1.34
C MET A 393 -3.20 7.87 -2.39
N THR A 394 -2.58 7.40 -3.47
CA THR A 394 -2.17 8.27 -4.59
C THR A 394 -3.37 8.88 -5.31
N ALA A 395 -4.42 8.12 -5.57
CA ALA A 395 -5.67 8.64 -6.14
C ALA A 395 -6.26 9.74 -5.24
N GLY A 396 -6.31 9.50 -3.93
CA GLY A 396 -6.76 10.50 -2.96
C GLY A 396 -5.86 11.74 -2.89
N ILE A 397 -4.54 11.59 -2.97
CA ILE A 397 -3.59 12.71 -3.01
C ILE A 397 -3.84 13.58 -4.23
N VAL A 398 -3.98 12.97 -5.40
CA VAL A 398 -4.17 13.68 -6.67
C VAL A 398 -5.52 14.42 -6.68
N GLU A 399 -6.57 13.77 -6.21
CA GLU A 399 -7.88 14.44 -6.04
C GLU A 399 -7.81 15.59 -5.02
N ALA A 400 -7.09 15.41 -3.91
CA ALA A 400 -6.89 16.49 -2.94
C ALA A 400 -6.08 17.67 -3.51
N LEU A 401 -5.10 17.42 -4.39
CA LEU A 401 -4.40 18.47 -5.12
C LEU A 401 -5.33 19.22 -6.08
N ALA A 402 -6.23 18.51 -6.76
CA ALA A 402 -7.26 19.11 -7.61
C ALA A 402 -8.21 20.02 -6.79
N ARG A 403 -8.72 19.54 -5.66
CA ARG A 403 -9.57 20.33 -4.75
C ARG A 403 -8.83 21.54 -4.18
N ARG A 404 -7.58 21.39 -3.78
CA ARG A 404 -6.73 22.50 -3.34
C ARG A 404 -6.59 23.59 -4.41
N ALA A 405 -6.46 23.20 -5.67
CA ALA A 405 -6.28 24.14 -6.76
C ALA A 405 -7.52 24.98 -7.07
N VAL A 406 -8.71 24.46 -6.73
CA VAL A 406 -10.01 25.13 -7.00
C VAL A 406 -10.57 25.77 -5.73
N ASP A 407 -10.69 25.00 -4.66
CA ASP A 407 -11.38 25.38 -3.42
C ASP A 407 -10.45 25.96 -2.36
N GLY A 408 -9.13 25.81 -2.54
CA GLY A 408 -8.12 26.18 -1.55
C GLY A 408 -8.15 25.34 -0.27
N GLY A 409 -7.32 25.76 0.68
CA GLY A 409 -7.14 25.09 1.95
C GLY A 409 -6.18 23.89 1.91
N SER A 410 -5.93 23.33 3.09
CA SER A 410 -5.08 22.13 3.25
C SER A 410 -5.95 20.89 3.37
N TYR A 411 -5.49 19.76 2.84
CA TYR A 411 -6.25 18.52 2.83
C TYR A 411 -5.49 17.40 3.50
N ARG A 412 -6.26 16.44 4.01
CA ARG A 412 -5.79 15.19 4.55
C ARG A 412 -6.29 14.04 3.71
N VAL A 413 -5.41 13.09 3.44
CA VAL A 413 -5.74 11.80 2.82
C VAL A 413 -5.36 10.67 3.77
N HIS A 414 -6.26 9.70 3.98
CA HIS A 414 -5.96 8.53 4.80
C HIS A 414 -6.52 7.24 4.17
N VAL A 415 -5.75 6.15 4.29
CA VAL A 415 -6.12 4.81 3.83
C VAL A 415 -5.65 3.77 4.87
N SER A 416 -6.48 2.76 5.15
CA SER A 416 -6.15 1.63 6.05
C SER A 416 -5.89 0.34 5.29
N LEU A 417 -4.85 -0.39 5.69
CA LEU A 417 -4.54 -1.72 5.15
C LEU A 417 -5.69 -2.72 5.38
N THR A 418 -6.21 -2.80 6.60
CA THR A 418 -7.32 -3.72 6.92
C THR A 418 -8.59 -3.34 6.17
N ARG A 419 -8.86 -2.04 6.01
CA ARG A 419 -10.00 -1.57 5.21
C ARG A 419 -9.87 -1.92 3.73
N ALA A 420 -8.66 -1.87 3.17
CA ALA A 420 -8.37 -2.35 1.81
C ALA A 420 -8.53 -3.87 1.69
N ALA A 421 -8.09 -4.64 2.70
CA ALA A 421 -8.31 -6.09 2.73
C ALA A 421 -9.81 -6.45 2.72
N LEU A 422 -10.61 -5.75 3.53
CA LEU A 422 -12.07 -5.92 3.55
C LEU A 422 -12.72 -5.49 2.23
N TRP A 423 -12.21 -4.46 1.56
CA TRP A 423 -12.67 -4.09 0.22
C TRP A 423 -12.43 -5.23 -0.80
N ILE A 424 -11.24 -5.83 -0.79
CA ILE A 424 -10.90 -6.94 -1.69
C ILE A 424 -11.84 -8.12 -1.48
N ILE A 425 -12.09 -8.52 -0.23
CA ILE A 425 -13.05 -9.58 0.09
C ILE A 425 -14.48 -9.17 -0.33
N GLY A 426 -14.84 -7.90 -0.16
CA GLY A 426 -16.15 -7.35 -0.53
C GLY A 426 -16.42 -7.32 -2.04
N MET A 427 -15.41 -7.48 -2.90
CA MET A 427 -15.60 -7.71 -4.34
C MET A 427 -16.03 -9.16 -4.66
N GLY A 428 -16.13 -10.01 -3.64
CA GLY A 428 -16.38 -11.44 -3.77
C GLY A 428 -15.10 -12.25 -3.62
N VAL A 429 -15.26 -13.51 -3.22
CA VAL A 429 -14.18 -14.50 -3.13
C VAL A 429 -14.53 -15.69 -4.02
N PHE A 430 -13.51 -16.39 -4.50
CA PHE A 430 -13.68 -17.61 -5.27
C PHE A 430 -13.79 -18.83 -4.36
N ASP A 431 -14.57 -19.82 -4.81
CA ASP A 431 -14.40 -21.18 -4.33
C ASP A 431 -12.96 -21.65 -4.64
N LYS A 432 -12.29 -22.29 -3.67
CA LYS A 432 -10.89 -22.70 -3.84
C LYS A 432 -10.72 -23.81 -4.88
N GLY A 433 -11.71 -24.68 -5.07
CA GLY A 433 -11.70 -25.69 -6.11
C GLY A 433 -11.75 -25.06 -7.50
N TYR A 434 -12.69 -24.14 -7.69
CA TYR A 434 -12.79 -23.34 -8.92
C TYR A 434 -11.50 -22.56 -9.21
N ALA A 435 -10.96 -21.84 -8.22
CA ALA A 435 -9.72 -21.07 -8.41
C ALA A 435 -8.51 -21.96 -8.76
N ALA A 436 -8.42 -23.16 -8.17
CA ALA A 436 -7.35 -24.11 -8.49
C ALA A 436 -7.48 -24.72 -9.90
N GLU A 437 -8.71 -24.89 -10.41
CA GLU A 437 -8.98 -25.39 -11.76
C GLU A 437 -8.72 -24.32 -12.84
N VAL A 438 -9.09 -23.07 -12.56
CA VAL A 438 -9.13 -22.00 -13.57
C VAL A 438 -7.87 -21.14 -13.61
N ALA A 439 -7.22 -20.89 -12.48
CA ALA A 439 -6.08 -19.98 -12.44
C ALA A 439 -4.87 -20.48 -13.26
N GLY A 440 -4.24 -19.57 -14.00
CA GLY A 440 -2.99 -19.85 -14.70
C GLY A 440 -3.15 -20.76 -15.93
N GLN A 441 -4.36 -20.84 -16.51
CA GLN A 441 -4.58 -21.51 -17.79
C GLN A 441 -3.58 -21.03 -18.86
N THR A 442 -3.07 -21.92 -19.70
CA THR A 442 -2.01 -21.58 -20.66
C THR A 442 -2.50 -20.60 -21.76
N HIS A 443 -3.81 -20.52 -21.98
CA HIS A 443 -4.42 -19.66 -22.99
C HIS A 443 -5.72 -19.07 -22.44
N GLY A 444 -6.19 -17.99 -23.06
CA GLY A 444 -7.46 -17.35 -22.71
C GLY A 444 -7.32 -16.25 -21.66
N ASP A 445 -8.44 -15.95 -21.01
CA ASP A 445 -8.59 -14.78 -20.15
C ASP A 445 -8.02 -14.97 -18.74
N HIS A 446 -7.76 -16.23 -18.33
CA HIS A 446 -7.14 -16.59 -17.04
C HIS A 446 -5.64 -16.87 -17.10
N HIS A 447 -5.00 -16.66 -18.26
CA HIS A 447 -3.57 -16.88 -18.41
C HIS A 447 -2.78 -15.84 -17.61
N TYR A 448 -1.91 -16.28 -16.69
CA TYR A 448 -1.04 -15.37 -15.95
C TYR A 448 0.16 -14.95 -16.81
N LEU A 449 0.11 -13.75 -17.36
CA LEU A 449 1.08 -13.23 -18.31
C LEU A 449 2.31 -12.67 -17.58
N ASP A 450 3.49 -12.94 -18.13
CA ASP A 450 4.73 -12.29 -17.70
C ASP A 450 4.54 -10.76 -17.68
N PRO A 451 5.05 -10.07 -16.64
CA PRO A 451 4.86 -8.63 -16.50
C PRO A 451 5.71 -7.86 -17.50
N GLU A 452 5.25 -6.67 -17.86
CA GLU A 452 6.08 -5.70 -18.57
C GLU A 452 7.20 -5.21 -17.64
N THR A 453 8.45 -5.25 -18.11
CA THR A 453 9.63 -4.83 -17.35
C THR A 453 10.39 -3.72 -18.06
N PHE A 454 11.23 -3.02 -17.31
CA PHE A 454 12.19 -2.06 -17.85
C PHE A 454 13.55 -2.25 -17.20
N THR A 455 14.59 -1.73 -17.85
CA THR A 455 15.96 -1.74 -17.33
C THR A 455 16.55 -0.34 -17.28
N ALA A 456 17.44 -0.10 -16.33
CA ALA A 456 18.20 1.14 -16.24
C ALA A 456 19.51 0.95 -15.46
N ASP A 457 20.54 1.70 -15.85
CA ASP A 457 21.77 1.80 -15.06
C ASP A 457 21.58 2.81 -13.92
N THR A 458 21.95 2.37 -12.71
CA THR A 458 21.79 3.15 -11.48
C THR A 458 23.08 3.14 -10.67
N PRO A 459 23.26 4.03 -9.68
CA PRO A 459 24.41 3.95 -8.77
C PRO A 459 24.48 2.66 -7.93
N LEU A 460 23.43 1.82 -7.93
CA LEU A 460 23.43 0.50 -7.29
C LEU A 460 23.78 -0.64 -8.27
N GLY A 461 23.90 -0.35 -9.57
CA GLY A 461 24.08 -1.32 -10.64
C GLY A 461 22.97 -1.26 -11.70
N THR A 462 22.97 -2.23 -12.61
CA THR A 462 21.94 -2.38 -13.63
C THR A 462 20.68 -2.96 -12.99
N TYR A 463 19.63 -2.16 -12.93
CA TYR A 463 18.35 -2.52 -12.36
C TYR A 463 17.40 -3.03 -13.45
N GLN A 464 16.68 -4.10 -13.16
CA GLN A 464 15.48 -4.54 -13.89
C GLN A 464 14.29 -4.43 -12.95
N GLY A 465 13.23 -3.74 -13.37
CA GLY A 465 12.03 -3.54 -12.57
C GLY A 465 10.75 -3.83 -13.32
N VAL A 466 9.69 -4.11 -12.58
CA VAL A 466 8.33 -4.26 -13.13
C VAL A 466 7.73 -2.87 -13.36
N THR A 467 7.15 -2.62 -14.54
CA THR A 467 6.37 -1.39 -14.80
C THR A 467 5.07 -1.44 -14.00
N ASP A 468 4.29 -0.35 -13.93
CA ASP A 468 3.05 -0.35 -13.14
C ASP A 468 1.93 -1.28 -13.67
N GLN A 469 2.15 -1.99 -14.79
CA GLN A 469 1.18 -2.90 -15.42
C GLN A 469 -0.14 -2.20 -15.81
N ILE A 470 -0.06 -0.91 -16.14
CA ILE A 470 -1.17 -0.11 -16.64
C ILE A 470 -0.64 0.86 -17.71
N ARG A 471 -1.43 1.09 -18.75
CA ARG A 471 -1.09 2.01 -19.85
C ARG A 471 -1.98 3.24 -19.80
N MET A 472 -1.38 4.39 -20.03
CA MET A 472 -2.05 5.68 -20.19
C MET A 472 -1.63 6.26 -21.55
N SER A 473 -2.58 6.59 -22.42
CA SER A 473 -2.27 6.84 -23.84
C SER A 473 -1.52 8.14 -24.11
N VAL A 474 -1.61 9.14 -23.22
CA VAL A 474 -0.96 10.46 -23.37
C VAL A 474 0.18 10.63 -22.38
N THR A 475 0.01 10.19 -21.12
CA THR A 475 1.00 10.35 -20.04
C THR A 475 1.38 8.99 -19.43
N PRO A 476 2.15 8.12 -20.14
CA PRO A 476 2.45 6.75 -19.72
C PRO A 476 3.30 6.63 -18.43
N GLY A 477 3.69 7.76 -17.83
CA GLY A 477 4.59 7.82 -16.68
C GLY A 477 6.05 7.58 -17.08
N ARG A 478 6.97 8.30 -16.44
CA ARG A 478 8.41 8.05 -16.55
C ARG A 478 9.12 8.52 -15.28
N TYR A 479 10.12 7.78 -14.86
CA TYR A 479 10.98 8.18 -13.75
C TYR A 479 12.12 9.08 -14.22
N ARG A 480 12.37 10.19 -13.49
CA ARG A 480 13.56 11.03 -13.71
C ARG A 480 14.82 10.44 -13.08
N THR A 481 14.66 9.86 -11.89
CA THR A 481 15.68 9.11 -11.15
C THR A 481 15.16 7.71 -10.97
N ILE A 482 15.94 6.69 -11.29
CA ILE A 482 15.45 5.30 -11.17
C ILE A 482 15.66 4.81 -9.75
N LEU A 483 16.89 4.51 -9.34
CA LEU A 483 17.16 4.00 -8.01
C LEU A 483 18.45 4.63 -7.47
N VAL A 484 18.46 5.02 -6.20
CA VAL A 484 19.64 5.57 -5.54
C VAL A 484 19.89 4.85 -4.22
N PRO A 485 21.14 4.76 -3.73
CA PRO A 485 21.42 4.18 -2.42
C PRO A 485 20.62 4.89 -1.32
N LYS A 486 20.13 4.13 -0.35
CA LYS A 486 19.32 4.67 0.75
C LYS A 486 20.06 5.78 1.50
N GLY A 487 19.42 6.95 1.61
CA GLY A 487 19.94 8.08 2.34
C GLY A 487 21.09 8.84 1.66
N SER A 488 21.39 8.54 0.39
CA SER A 488 22.52 9.13 -0.36
C SER A 488 22.28 10.53 -0.94
N SER A 489 21.02 10.93 -1.11
CA SER A 489 20.64 12.23 -1.66
C SER A 489 20.82 13.35 -0.64
N ARG A 490 21.11 14.56 -1.12
CA ARG A 490 21.07 15.76 -0.28
C ARG A 490 19.63 16.09 0.14
N PRO A 491 19.42 16.58 1.37
CA PRO A 491 18.10 16.95 1.88
C PRO A 491 17.67 18.33 1.37
N GLU A 492 17.47 18.46 0.06
CA GLU A 492 17.08 19.70 -0.61
C GLU A 492 16.17 19.40 -1.82
N TRP A 493 15.26 20.32 -2.14
CA TRP A 493 14.47 20.24 -3.38
C TRP A 493 15.35 20.43 -4.60
N GLN A 494 15.03 19.76 -5.71
CA GLN A 494 15.69 20.08 -6.97
C GLN A 494 15.36 21.52 -7.36
N THR A 495 16.39 22.28 -7.72
CA THR A 495 16.21 23.49 -8.51
C THR A 495 15.88 23.04 -9.92
N ASP A 496 14.83 23.58 -10.53
CA ASP A 496 14.35 23.17 -11.85
C ASP A 496 15.53 23.06 -12.83
N VAL A 497 15.82 21.83 -13.25
CA VAL A 497 16.80 21.56 -14.29
C VAL A 497 16.06 21.83 -15.59
N SER A 498 16.36 22.98 -16.18
CA SER A 498 15.95 23.38 -17.54
C SER A 498 16.23 22.29 -18.57
#